data_AF-A0A1Y1VW84-F1
#
_entry.id   AF-A0A1Y1VW84-F1
#
_cell.length_a   1.000
_cell.length_b   1.000
_cell.length_c   1.000
_cell.angle_alpha   90.00
_cell.angle_beta   90.00
_cell.angle_gamma   90.00
#
_symmetry.space_group_name_H-M   'P 1'
#
loop_
_entity.id
_entity.type
_entity.pdbx_description
1 polymer ?
#
loop_
_entity_poly.entity_id
_entity_poly.type
_entity_poly.pdbx_seq_one_letter_code
_entity_poly.pdbx_strand_id
1 'polypeptide(L)'
;MAPGTSFQPVLKDTLASDPTSVKRVVFVSGKLYYDLAKSYDATTSNVAIVRLEELAPFPRAQVLAELSRFPNADQYVWCQEETMNSGAYAFVQPRLQSLLPEGAVLNYVGRDPLAAPLLEFPRCTRPSRLL
;
A
#
# COMPACT_ATOMS: atom_id res chain seq x y z
N MET A 1 -19.09 11.04 14.64
CA MET A 1 -18.08 11.95 14.05
C MET A 1 -18.15 13.27 14.79
N ALA A 2 -17.01 13.82 15.20
CA ALA A 2 -16.96 15.16 15.79
C ALA A 2 -17.20 16.22 14.70
N PRO A 3 -17.74 17.41 15.03
CA PRO A 3 -17.94 18.47 14.06
C PRO A 3 -16.64 18.80 13.31
N GLY A 4 -16.67 18.80 11.97
CA GLY A 4 -15.52 19.13 11.12
C GLY A 4 -14.61 17.96 10.73
N THR A 5 -14.92 16.72 11.14
CA THR A 5 -14.19 15.51 10.72
C THR A 5 -15.03 14.68 9.75
N SER A 6 -14.43 14.27 8.63
CA SER A 6 -15.04 13.35 7.66
C SER A 6 -14.19 12.10 7.49
N PHE A 7 -14.80 11.04 6.98
CA PHE A 7 -14.09 9.83 6.62
C PHE A 7 -13.17 10.11 5.42
N GLN A 8 -11.92 9.66 5.52
CA GLN A 8 -10.95 9.77 4.45
C GLN A 8 -10.72 8.38 3.85
N PRO A 9 -11.10 8.14 2.59
CA PRO A 9 -11.00 6.81 1.98
C PRO A 9 -9.54 6.39 1.73
N VAL A 10 -8.65 7.36 1.53
CA VAL A 10 -7.21 7.17 1.39
C VAL A 10 -6.54 8.07 2.41
N LEU A 11 -5.71 7.49 3.29
CA LEU A 11 -4.87 8.28 4.18
C LEU A 11 -3.51 8.48 3.54
N LYS A 12 -3.12 9.75 3.54
CA LYS A 12 -1.87 10.26 3.02
C LYS A 12 -0.70 9.67 3.79
N ASP A 13 0.42 9.48 3.11
CA ASP A 13 1.66 9.16 3.80
C ASP A 13 2.09 10.33 4.70
N THR A 14 2.48 10.00 5.93
CA THR A 14 2.98 10.92 6.96
C THR A 14 4.45 10.66 7.30
N LEU A 15 5.06 9.61 6.74
CA LEU A 15 6.40 9.15 7.10
C LEU A 15 7.48 9.65 6.13
N ALA A 16 7.18 9.80 4.84
CA ALA A 16 8.09 10.45 3.90
C ALA A 16 8.14 11.97 4.14
N SER A 17 9.30 12.45 4.61
CA SER A 17 9.54 13.88 4.82
C SER A 17 9.56 14.67 3.50
N ASP A 18 10.02 14.05 2.41
CA ASP A 18 10.10 14.66 1.08
C ASP A 18 9.40 13.76 0.05
N PRO A 19 8.25 14.16 -0.50
CA PRO A 19 7.56 13.41 -1.54
C PRO A 19 8.38 13.24 -2.84
N THR A 20 9.37 14.10 -3.09
CA THR A 20 10.19 14.03 -4.31
C THR A 20 11.31 13.01 -4.23
N SER A 21 11.77 12.63 -3.04
CA SER A 21 12.80 11.59 -2.87
C SER A 21 12.24 10.17 -2.97
N VAL A 22 10.92 10.02 -2.89
CA VAL A 22 10.22 8.73 -2.93
C VAL A 22 10.37 8.07 -4.29
N LYS A 23 10.90 6.84 -4.28
CA LYS A 23 11.02 5.95 -5.44
C LYS A 23 9.99 4.82 -5.42
N ARG A 24 9.60 4.37 -4.23
CA ARG A 24 8.67 3.26 -4.05
C ARG A 24 7.42 3.70 -3.31
N VAL A 25 6.25 3.38 -3.85
CA VAL A 25 4.96 3.58 -3.19
C VAL A 25 4.40 2.22 -2.78
N VAL A 26 4.20 2.04 -1.48
CA VAL A 26 3.61 0.84 -0.88
C VAL A 26 2.19 1.14 -0.45
N PHE A 27 1.24 0.46 -1.07
CA PHE A 27 -0.17 0.47 -0.71
C PHE A 27 -0.45 -0.59 0.35
N VAL A 28 -1.14 -0.21 1.42
CA VAL A 28 -1.52 -1.11 2.51
C VAL A 28 -2.95 -0.83 2.96
N SER A 29 -3.61 -1.83 3.54
CA SER A 29 -4.92 -1.68 4.16
C SER A 29 -4.90 -2.23 5.59
N GLY A 30 -5.58 -1.54 6.51
CA GLY A 30 -5.76 -1.99 7.89
C GLY A 30 -4.49 -1.98 8.75
N LYS A 31 -4.39 -2.94 9.68
CA LYS A 31 -3.39 -2.95 10.77
C LYS A 31 -1.93 -3.07 10.31
N LEU A 32 -1.69 -3.64 9.13
CA LEU A 32 -0.33 -3.89 8.63
C LEU A 32 0.48 -2.60 8.47
N TYR A 33 -0.21 -1.47 8.29
CA TYR A 33 0.41 -0.15 8.31
C TYR A 33 1.29 0.07 9.54
N TYR A 34 0.83 -0.30 10.74
CA TYR A 34 1.57 -0.03 11.98
C TYR A 34 2.84 -0.84 12.07
N ASP A 35 2.84 -2.06 11.52
CA ASP A 35 4.04 -2.90 11.49
C ASP A 35 5.06 -2.34 10.50
N LEU A 36 4.61 -1.89 9.31
CA LEU A 36 5.48 -1.22 8.33
C LEU A 36 6.03 0.10 8.86
N ALA A 37 5.19 0.91 9.51
CA ALA A 37 5.57 2.19 10.09
C ALA A 37 6.60 2.05 11.23
N LYS A 38 6.54 0.97 12.02
CA LYS A 38 7.56 0.67 13.05
C LYS A 38 8.91 0.29 12.45
N SER A 39 8.91 -0.40 11.30
CA SER A 39 10.14 -0.77 10.59
C SER A 39 10.67 0.31 9.65
N TYR A 40 9.93 1.41 9.47
CA TYR A 40 10.31 2.50 8.59
C TYR A 40 11.46 3.32 9.19
N ASP A 41 12.52 3.51 8.42
CA ASP A 41 13.64 4.40 8.76
C ASP A 41 13.72 5.53 7.74
N ALA A 42 13.39 6.75 8.18
CA ALA A 42 13.37 7.95 7.34
C ALA A 42 14.74 8.31 6.75
N THR A 43 15.83 7.81 7.32
CA THR A 43 17.21 8.09 6.87
C THR A 43 17.58 7.26 5.64
N THR A 44 16.97 6.09 5.50
CA THR A 44 17.38 5.07 4.53
C THR A 44 16.28 4.81 3.48
N SER A 45 15.03 5.07 3.82
CA SER A 45 13.87 4.63 3.03
C SER A 45 13.40 5.71 2.06
N ASN A 46 13.55 5.47 0.75
CA ASN A 46 12.92 6.26 -0.31
C ASN A 46 11.50 5.72 -0.61
N VAL A 47 10.73 5.46 0.44
CA VAL A 47 9.47 4.69 0.38
C VAL A 47 8.33 5.51 0.97
N ALA A 48 7.21 5.62 0.26
CA ALA A 48 5.98 6.17 0.81
C ALA A 48 5.00 5.04 1.11
N ILE A 49 4.34 5.11 2.27
CA ILE A 49 3.31 4.15 2.68
C ILE A 49 1.94 4.81 2.59
N VAL A 50 1.13 4.38 1.62
CA VAL A 50 -0.23 4.91 1.38
C VAL A 50 -1.25 3.91 1.91
N ARG A 51 -2.16 4.38 2.76
CA ARG A 51 -3.21 3.52 3.34
C ARG A 51 -4.50 3.66 2.56
N LEU A 52 -5.06 2.55 2.09
CA LEU A 52 -6.42 2.47 1.59
C LEU A 52 -7.34 2.02 2.73
N GLU A 53 -8.16 2.94 3.24
CA GLU A 53 -9.16 2.63 4.26
C GLU A 53 -10.50 2.21 3.63
N GLU A 54 -10.80 2.73 2.43
CA GLU A 54 -11.96 2.33 1.64
C GLU A 54 -11.54 1.50 0.43
N LEU A 55 -11.97 0.24 0.38
CA LEU A 55 -11.76 -0.62 -0.77
C LEU A 55 -12.91 -0.52 -1.78
N ALA A 56 -14.16 -0.48 -1.29
CA ALA A 56 -15.35 -0.44 -2.12
C ALA A 56 -16.37 0.58 -1.55
N PRO A 57 -16.81 1.58 -2.33
CA PRO A 57 -16.43 1.88 -3.72
C PRO A 57 -14.95 2.29 -3.84
N PHE A 58 -14.30 1.97 -4.97
CA PHE A 58 -12.85 2.20 -5.10
C PHE A 58 -12.54 3.70 -5.28
N PRO A 59 -11.74 4.33 -4.40
CA PRO A 59 -11.52 5.78 -4.35
C PRO A 59 -10.49 6.27 -5.39
N ARG A 60 -10.84 6.18 -6.68
CA ARG A 60 -9.92 6.49 -7.80
C ARG A 60 -9.30 7.87 -7.73
N ALA A 61 -10.13 8.89 -7.47
CA ALA A 61 -9.69 10.29 -7.46
C ALA A 61 -8.68 10.57 -6.35
N GLN A 62 -8.90 10.01 -5.16
CA GLN A 62 -8.04 10.19 -4.01
C GLN A 62 -6.71 9.45 -4.19
N VAL A 63 -6.74 8.22 -4.75
CA VAL A 63 -5.52 7.48 -5.08
C VAL A 63 -4.67 8.24 -6.11
N LEU A 64 -5.29 8.76 -7.17
CA LEU A 64 -4.59 9.54 -8.20
C LEU A 64 -3.97 10.83 -7.64
N ALA A 65 -4.71 11.52 -6.75
CA ALA A 65 -4.21 12.72 -6.09
C ALA A 65 -3.00 12.42 -5.20
N GLU A 66 -2.97 11.28 -4.50
CA GLU A 66 -1.81 10.86 -3.71
C GLU A 66 -0.64 10.41 -4.59
N LEU A 67 -0.89 9.67 -5.68
CA LEU A 67 0.14 9.28 -6.64
C LEU A 67 0.83 10.51 -7.26
N SER A 68 0.08 11.58 -7.54
CA SER A 68 0.60 12.83 -8.10
C SER A 68 1.60 13.53 -7.18
N ARG A 69 1.63 13.20 -5.87
CA ARG A 69 2.61 13.75 -4.92
C ARG A 69 3.99 13.13 -5.07
N PHE A 70 4.10 11.97 -5.71
CA PHE A 70 5.34 11.20 -5.83
C PHE A 70 5.77 11.10 -7.30
N PRO A 71 6.27 12.19 -7.90
CA PRO A 71 6.59 12.24 -9.33
C PRO A 71 7.74 11.32 -9.74
N ASN A 72 8.64 10.98 -8.81
CA ASN A 72 9.82 10.15 -9.05
C ASN A 72 9.60 8.67 -8.70
N ALA A 73 8.37 8.28 -8.35
CA ALA A 73 8.05 6.91 -8.02
C ALA A 73 8.07 6.02 -9.28
N ASP A 74 8.92 5.00 -9.27
CA ASP A 74 9.04 3.99 -10.33
C ASP A 74 8.54 2.61 -9.90
N GLN A 75 8.39 2.39 -8.58
CA GLN A 75 8.00 1.10 -8.01
C GLN A 75 6.68 1.20 -7.23
N TYR A 76 5.71 0.38 -7.61
CA TYR A 76 4.41 0.31 -6.93
C TYR A 76 4.22 -1.08 -6.33
N VAL A 77 3.83 -1.14 -5.06
CA VAL A 77 3.70 -2.40 -4.32
C VAL A 77 2.37 -2.42 -3.57
N TRP A 78 1.62 -3.52 -3.67
CA TRP A 78 0.51 -3.83 -2.78
C TRP A 78 1.00 -4.77 -1.67
N CYS A 79 0.89 -4.35 -0.42
CA CYS A 79 1.28 -5.14 0.73
C CYS A 79 0.06 -5.56 1.57
N GLN A 80 -0.07 -6.86 1.82
CA GLN A 80 -1.13 -7.42 2.67
C GLN A 80 -0.65 -8.61 3.49
N GLU A 81 -1.32 -8.88 4.61
CA GLU A 81 -0.98 -10.01 5.49
C GLU A 81 -1.62 -11.31 4.99
N GLU A 82 -2.78 -11.21 4.36
CA GLU A 82 -3.56 -12.31 3.82
C GLU A 82 -2.91 -12.94 2.58
N THR A 83 -3.30 -14.19 2.27
CA THR A 83 -2.85 -14.91 1.08
C THR A 83 -3.25 -14.20 -0.21
N MET A 84 -2.49 -14.35 -1.28
CA MET A 84 -2.71 -13.67 -2.56
C MET A 84 -4.12 -13.84 -3.14
N ASN A 85 -4.69 -15.05 -2.97
CA ASN A 85 -6.04 -15.41 -3.39
C ASN A 85 -7.13 -14.97 -2.40
N SER A 86 -6.75 -14.46 -1.23
CA SER A 86 -7.65 -13.93 -0.21
C SER A 86 -7.45 -12.42 -0.03
N GLY A 87 -8.38 -11.79 0.69
CA GLY A 87 -8.29 -10.37 0.99
C GLY A 87 -8.58 -9.49 -0.23
N ALA A 88 -7.91 -8.33 -0.27
CA ALA A 88 -8.26 -7.26 -1.18
C ALA A 88 -7.51 -7.32 -2.53
N TYR A 89 -6.40 -8.07 -2.62
CA TYR A 89 -5.50 -8.03 -3.77
C TYR A 89 -6.21 -8.22 -5.11
N ALA A 90 -7.00 -9.30 -5.26
CA ALA A 90 -7.72 -9.57 -6.52
C ALA A 90 -8.72 -8.46 -6.91
N PHE A 91 -9.24 -7.73 -5.92
CA PHE A 91 -10.13 -6.60 -6.16
C PHE A 91 -9.35 -5.33 -6.54
N VAL A 92 -8.27 -5.00 -5.83
CA VAL A 92 -7.54 -3.75 -6.03
C VAL A 92 -6.58 -3.81 -7.21
N GLN A 93 -6.01 -4.98 -7.52
CA GLN A 93 -4.99 -5.15 -8.56
C GLN A 93 -5.40 -4.52 -9.91
N PRO A 94 -6.52 -4.91 -10.56
CA PRO A 94 -6.88 -4.32 -11.86
C PRO A 94 -7.20 -2.83 -11.76
N ARG A 95 -7.72 -2.38 -10.61
CA ARG A 95 -8.17 -1.00 -10.41
C ARG A 95 -6.99 -0.06 -10.17
N LEU A 96 -6.02 -0.48 -9.36
CA LEU A 96 -4.76 0.23 -9.15
C LEU A 96 -3.92 0.21 -10.41
N GLN A 97 -3.79 -0.94 -11.07
CA GLN A 97 -3.02 -1.07 -12.31
C GLN A 97 -3.50 -0.11 -13.40
N SER A 98 -4.81 0.17 -13.46
CA SER A 98 -5.38 1.14 -14.41
C SER A 98 -5.08 2.60 -14.07
N LEU A 99 -4.65 2.91 -12.85
CA LEU A 99 -4.30 4.26 -12.38
C LEU A 99 -2.79 4.52 -12.42
N LEU A 100 -1.97 3.47 -12.54
CA LEU A 100 -0.52 3.60 -12.61
C LEU A 100 -0.09 4.16 -13.97
N PRO A 101 1.08 4.83 -14.04
CA PRO A 101 1.62 5.31 -15.30
C PRO A 101 1.87 4.15 -16.28
N GLU A 102 1.86 4.47 -17.57
CA GLU A 102 2.01 3.48 -18.63
C GLU A 102 3.34 2.71 -18.49
N GLY A 103 3.28 1.38 -18.54
CA GLY A 103 4.44 0.50 -18.34
C GLY A 103 4.80 0.20 -16.88
N ALA A 104 4.21 0.89 -15.89
CA ALA A 104 4.41 0.54 -14.50
C ALA A 104 3.63 -0.72 -14.11
N VAL A 105 4.22 -1.55 -13.25
CA VAL A 105 3.63 -2.82 -12.79
C VAL A 105 3.38 -2.76 -11.29
N LEU A 106 2.17 -3.13 -10.87
CA LEU A 106 1.85 -3.31 -9.46
C LEU A 106 2.40 -4.66 -8.96
N ASN A 107 3.42 -4.59 -8.10
CA ASN A 107 3.98 -5.78 -7.47
C ASN A 107 3.17 -6.19 -6.24
N TYR A 108 3.08 -7.49 -5.98
CA TYR A 108 2.42 -8.04 -4.79
C TYR A 108 3.46 -8.45 -3.76
N VAL A 109 3.25 -8.05 -2.50
CA VAL A 109 4.01 -8.56 -1.36
C VAL A 109 3.05 -8.97 -0.26
N GLY A 110 2.91 -10.28 -0.09
CA GLY A 110 2.07 -10.89 0.92
C GLY A 110 2.33 -12.39 0.96
N ARG A 111 1.40 -13.17 1.51
CA ARG A 111 1.55 -14.62 1.57
C ARG A 111 1.18 -15.25 0.22
N ASP A 112 1.86 -16.33 -0.13
CA ASP A 112 1.51 -17.15 -1.29
C ASP A 112 0.04 -17.61 -1.24
N PRO A 113 -0.59 -17.91 -2.39
CA PRO A 113 -1.95 -18.41 -2.41
C PRO A 113 -2.05 -19.74 -1.65
N LEU A 114 -2.98 -19.82 -0.69
CA LEU A 114 -3.26 -21.04 0.07
C LEU A 114 -4.74 -21.40 -0.02
N ALA A 115 -5.06 -22.69 0.08
CA ALA A 115 -6.44 -23.18 0.11
C ALA A 115 -7.16 -22.80 1.41
N ALA A 116 -6.42 -22.67 2.52
CA ALA A 116 -6.97 -22.25 3.80
C ALA A 116 -6.45 -20.84 4.15
N PRO A 117 -7.32 -19.94 4.66
CA PRO A 117 -6.97 -18.54 4.88
C PRO A 117 -5.96 -18.32 6.02
N LEU A 118 -5.88 -19.26 6.97
CA LEU A 118 -5.00 -19.15 8.13
C LEU A 118 -4.40 -20.52 8.46
N LEU A 119 -3.31 -20.89 7.79
CA LEU A 119 -2.42 -21.98 8.22
C LEU A 119 -1.21 -21.36 8.93
N GLU A 120 -0.90 -21.85 10.12
CA GLU A 120 0.29 -21.48 10.89
C GLU A 120 1.56 -22.05 10.23
N PHE A 121 2.08 -21.38 9.20
CA PHE A 121 3.38 -21.66 8.56
C PHE A 121 4.07 -20.32 8.18
N PRO A 122 5.41 -20.29 7.98
CA PRO A 122 6.29 -19.25 8.50
C PRO A 122 5.95 -17.84 7.99
N ARG A 123 6.26 -16.87 8.85
CA ARG A 123 6.04 -15.43 8.64
C ARG A 123 6.32 -15.02 7.19
N CYS A 124 5.38 -14.25 6.64
CA CYS A 124 5.47 -13.48 5.41
C CYS A 124 6.93 -13.13 5.08
N THR A 125 7.38 -13.43 3.86
CA THR A 125 8.72 -13.05 3.36
C THR A 125 9.04 -11.63 3.81
N ARG A 126 10.09 -11.50 4.63
CA ARG A 126 10.26 -10.38 5.57
C ARG A 126 9.90 -9.02 4.94
N PRO A 127 9.00 -8.23 5.55
CA PRO A 127 8.72 -6.86 5.11
C PRO A 127 9.95 -5.94 5.16
N SER A 128 11.05 -6.38 5.80
CA SER A 128 12.34 -5.69 5.78
C SER A 128 12.98 -5.55 4.39
N ARG A 129 12.42 -6.15 3.33
CA ARG A 129 12.87 -5.93 1.95
C ARG A 129 12.08 -4.82 1.23
N LEU A 130 10.99 -4.36 1.83
CA LEU A 130 10.13 -3.29 1.31
C LEU A 130 10.62 -1.90 1.68
N LEU A 131 11.30 -1.79 2.83
CA LEU A 131 11.79 -0.55 3.44
C LEU A 131 13.31 -0.44 3.28
#